data_AF-A0A8J2NK61-F1
#
_entry.id   AF-A0A8J2NK61-F1
#
_cell.length_a   1.000
_cell.length_b   1.000
_cell.length_c   1.000
_cell.angle_alpha   90.00
_cell.angle_beta   90.00
_cell.angle_gamma   90.00
#
_symmetry.space_group_name_H-M   'P 1'
#
loop_
_entity.id
_entity.type
_entity.pdbx_description
1 polymer ?
#
loop_
_entity_poly.entity_id
_entity_poly.type
_entity_poly.pdbx_seq_one_letter_code
_entity_poly.pdbx_strand_id
1 'polypeptide(L)' 'MLERVINELGLNNCEHTRIGIPGQIQGISGGERKRLAFASEILTDPPLLFCDE' A
#
# COMPACT_ATOMS: atom_id res chain seq x y z
N MET A 1 -10.85 -4.49 -9.70
CA MET A 1 -10.23 -3.23 -9.25
C MET A 1 -9.10 -3.50 -8.27
N LEU A 2 -9.37 -4.22 -7.18
CA LEU A 2 -8.35 -4.59 -6.18
C LEU A 2 -7.09 -5.26 -6.78
N GLU A 3 -7.27 -6.36 -7.52
CA GLU A 3 -6.18 -7.08 -8.20
C GLU A 3 -5.30 -6.18 -9.09
N ARG A 4 -5.94 -5.22 -9.79
CA ARG A 4 -5.20 -4.26 -10.62
C ARG A 4 -4.34 -3.34 -9.76
N VAL A 5 -4.90 -2.79 -8.69
CA VAL A 5 -4.18 -1.88 -7.77
C VAL A 5 -3.02 -2.61 -7.09
N ILE A 6 -3.22 -3.84 -6.63
CA ILE A 6 -2.17 -4.66 -6.02
C ILE A 6 -1.03 -4.89 -7.00
N ASN A 7 -1.35 -5.21 -8.26
CA ASN A 7 -0.36 -5.53 -9.27
C ASN A 7 0.37 -4.27 -9.79
N GLU A 8 -0.36 -3.18 -10.07
CA GLU A 8 0.19 -1.89 -10.53
C GLU A 8 1.11 -1.24 -9.49
N LEU A 9 0.81 -1.42 -8.20
CA LEU A 9 1.63 -0.90 -7.09
C LEU A 9 2.67 -1.91 -6.57
N GLY A 10 2.81 -3.08 -7.22
CA GLY A 10 3.80 -4.09 -6.86
C GLY A 10 3.67 -4.60 -5.43
N LEU A 11 2.44 -4.76 -4.94
CA LEU A 11 2.12 -5.28 -3.59
C LEU A 11 1.89 -6.80 -3.57
N ASN A 12 2.00 -7.48 -4.71
CA ASN A 12 1.76 -8.93 -4.82
C ASN A 12 2.58 -9.75 -3.79
N ASN A 13 3.84 -9.38 -3.55
CA ASN A 13 4.72 -10.13 -2.64
C ASN A 13 4.33 -10.01 -1.16
N CYS A 14 3.56 -8.97 -0.80
CA CYS A 14 3.21 -8.67 0.58
C CYS A 14 1.69 -8.70 0.84
N GLU A 15 0.87 -9.12 -0.13
CA GLU A 15 -0.60 -9.08 -0.05
C GLU A 15 -1.19 -9.88 1.14
N HIS A 16 -0.49 -10.94 1.55
CA HIS A 16 -0.87 -11.79 2.69
C HIS A 16 0.03 -11.58 3.91
N THR A 17 0.88 -10.56 3.89
CA THR A 17 1.80 -10.23 4.98
C THR A 17 1.17 -9.19 5.90
N ARG A 18 1.27 -9.38 7.22
CA ARG A 18 0.82 -8.38 8.20
C ARG A 18 1.70 -7.12 8.10
N ILE A 19 1.09 -5.93 8.20
CA ILE A 19 1.81 -4.64 8.11
C ILE A 19 2.87 -4.48 9.23
N GLY A 20 2.64 -5.09 10.40
CA GLY A 20 3.50 -4.98 11.57
C GLY A 20 3.38 -3.63 12.27
N ILE A 21 4.08 -3.49 13.40
CA ILE A 21 4.11 -2.28 14.23
C ILE A 21 5.56 -1.77 14.23
N PRO A 22 5.84 -0.54 13.76
CA PRO A 22 7.20 0.01 13.75
C PRO A 22 7.88 -0.12 15.11
N GLY A 23 9.08 -0.70 15.13
CA GLY A 23 9.87 -0.88 16.35
C GLY A 23 9.38 -1.97 17.31
N GLN A 24 8.28 -2.69 16.99
CA GLN A 24 7.75 -3.76 17.86
C GLN A 24 7.56 -5.08 17.11
N ILE A 25 6.87 -5.07 15.98
CA ILE A 25 6.51 -6.28 15.22
C ILE A 25 6.92 -6.05 13.76
N GLN A 26 7.82 -6.90 13.25
CA GLN A 26 8.17 -6.87 11.83
C GLN A 26 6.94 -7.20 10.96
N GLY A 27 6.86 -6.54 9.82
CA GLY A 27 5.83 -6.74 8.82
C GLY A 27 6.34 -6.29 7.47
N ILE A 28 5.52 -5.61 6.68
CA ILE A 28 5.92 -5.10 5.38
C ILE A 28 7.03 -4.03 5.51
N SER A 29 7.84 -3.91 4.46
CA SER A 29 8.90 -2.91 4.34
C SER A 29 8.34 -1.47 4.33
N GLY A 30 9.20 -0.48 4.56
CA GLY A 30 8.81 0.93 4.48
C GLY A 30 8.31 1.34 3.09
N GLY A 31 8.91 0.81 2.03
CA GLY A 31 8.47 1.06 0.65
C GLY A 31 7.10 0.46 0.34
N GLU A 32 6.85 -0.79 0.77
CA GLU A 32 5.53 -1.41 0.65
C GLU A 32 4.48 -0.66 1.46
N ARG A 33 4.83 -0.15 2.64
CA ARG A 33 3.94 0.67 3.45
C ARG A 33 3.54 1.97 2.75
N LYS A 34 4.48 2.69 2.12
CA LYS A 34 4.15 3.88 1.31
C LYS A 34 3.19 3.55 0.16
N ARG A 35 3.48 2.47 -0.58
CA ARG A 35 2.62 2.03 -1.69
C ARG A 35 1.24 1.56 -1.23
N LEU A 36 1.16 0.88 -0.08
CA LEU A 36 -0.11 0.47 0.51
C LEU A 36 -0.97 1.66 0.95
N ALA A 37 -0.36 2.71 1.52
CA ALA A 37 -1.08 3.94 1.85
C ALA A 37 -1.67 4.60 0.59
N PHE A 38 -0.88 4.70 -0.47
CA PHE A 38 -1.34 5.20 -1.76
C PHE A 38 -2.44 4.31 -2.38
N ALA A 39 -2.32 2.99 -2.29
CA ALA A 39 -3.33 2.03 -2.74
C ALA A 39 -4.67 2.27 -2.04
N SER A 40 -4.65 2.53 -0.73
CA SER A 40 -5.85 2.79 0.06
C SER A 40 -6.58 4.03 -0.41
N GLU A 41 -5.86 5.10 -0.77
CA GLU A 41 -6.46 6.33 -1.29
C GLU A 41 -7.06 6.11 -2.68
N ILE A 42 -6.35 5.43 -3.60
CA ILE A 42 -6.86 5.12 -4.95
C ILE A 42 -8.17 4.32 -4.90
N LEU A 43 -8.30 3.40 -3.96
CA LEU A 43 -9.50 2.58 -3.81
C LEU A 43 -10.76 3.40 -3.45
N THR A 44 -10.59 4.62 -2.95
CA THR A 44 -11.70 5.55 -2.70
C THR A 44 -12.19 6.28 -3.95
N ASP A 45 -11.52 6.08 -5.09
CA ASP A 45 -11.79 6.73 -6.39
C ASP A 45 -11.94 8.26 -6.27
N PRO A 46 -10.94 8.96 -5.69
CA PRO A 46 -11.03 10.39 -5.53
C PRO A 46 -10.94 11.08 -6.90
N PRO A 47 -11.73 12.15 -7.15
CA PRO A 47 -11.70 12.87 -8.41
C PRO A 47 -10.38 13.60 -8.68
N LEU A 48 -9.58 13.84 -7.62
CA LEU A 48 -8.25 14.42 -7.68
C LEU A 48 -7.44 13.93 -6.47
N LEU A 49 -6.24 13.41 -6.72
CA LEU A 49 -5.32 12.94 -5.69
C LEU A 49 -4.05 13.79 -5.71
N PHE A 50 -3.70 14.37 -4.57
CA PHE A 50 -2.45 15.09 -4.40
C PHE A 50 -1.42 14.15 -3.77
N CYS A 51 -0.23 14.12 -4.34
CA CYS A 51 0.90 13.37 -3.82
C CYS A 51 2.05 14.33 -3.53
N ASP A 52 2.50 14.33 -2.28
CA ASP A 52 3.76 14.95 -1.86
C ASP A 52 4.73 13.82 -1.43
N GLU A 53 6.03 14.11 -1.42
CA GLU A 53 7.11 13.09 -1.28
C GLU A 53 7.20 12.40 0.11
#